data_AF-A0A292EB16-F1
#
_entry.id   AF-A0A292EB16-F1
#
_cell.length_a   1.000
_cell.length_b   1.000
_cell.length_c   1.000
_cell.angle_alpha   90.00
_cell.angle_beta   90.00
_cell.angle_gamma   90.00
#
_symmetry.space_group_name_H-M   'P 1'
#
loop_
_entity.id
_entity.type
_entity.pdbx_description
1 polymer ?
#
loop_
_entity_poly.entity_id
_entity_poly.type
_entity_poly.pdbx_seq_one_letter_code
_entity_poly.pdbx_strand_id
1 'polypeptide(L)' 'MTSDEERPKKSVSHEIGSDLSAISADELRSRIALLREEIARIEAEIARKDDSKRAADSFFRPKV' A
#
# COMPACT_ATOMS: atom_id res chain seq x y z
N MET A 1 -4.46 -1.98 24.95
CA MET A 1 -4.74 -0.91 23.97
C MET A 1 -3.83 -1.18 22.79
N THR A 2 -4.25 -1.65 21.63
CA THR A 2 -5.54 -1.67 20.94
C THR A 2 -5.52 -2.90 20.02
N SER A 3 -6.58 -3.69 20.06
CA SER A 3 -6.83 -4.79 19.12
C SER A 3 -6.90 -4.23 17.69
N ASP A 4 -6.07 -4.72 16.77
CA ASP A 4 -6.39 -4.66 15.34
C ASP A 4 -6.66 -6.09 14.90
N GLU A 5 -7.95 -6.42 15.04
CA GLU A 5 -8.69 -7.53 14.46
C GLU A 5 -7.99 -8.14 13.24
N GLU A 6 -7.74 -9.45 13.31
CA GLU A 6 -7.52 -10.33 12.16
C GLU A 6 -8.72 -10.18 11.20
N ARG A 7 -8.73 -9.13 10.39
CA ARG A 7 -9.65 -9.07 9.27
C ARG A 7 -9.26 -10.22 8.36
N PRO A 8 -10.17 -11.14 8.03
CA PRO A 8 -9.86 -12.18 7.06
C PRO A 8 -9.37 -11.43 5.82
N LYS A 9 -8.10 -11.61 5.48
CA LYS A 9 -7.53 -11.12 4.22
C LYS A 9 -8.36 -11.82 3.17
N LYS A 10 -9.45 -11.17 2.72
CA LYS A 10 -10.19 -11.59 1.54
C LYS A 10 -9.10 -11.78 0.51
N SER A 11 -8.89 -13.02 0.10
CA SER A 11 -7.96 -13.36 -0.97
C SER A 11 -8.40 -12.52 -2.15
N VAL A 12 -7.72 -11.40 -2.39
CA VAL A 12 -8.15 -10.51 -3.46
C VAL A 12 -7.68 -11.19 -4.72
N SER A 13 -8.59 -11.91 -5.36
CA SER A 13 -8.41 -12.60 -6.65
C SER A 13 -8.25 -11.59 -7.79
N HIS A 14 -7.57 -10.47 -7.56
CA HIS A 14 -7.15 -9.55 -8.61
C HIS A 14 -5.72 -9.92 -9.00
N GLU A 15 -5.47 -10.03 -10.30
CA GLU A 15 -4.14 -10.18 -10.86
C GLU A 15 -3.87 -8.96 -11.74
N ILE A 16 -2.70 -8.35 -11.57
CA ILE A 16 -2.33 -7.16 -12.36
C ILE A 16 -2.10 -7.60 -13.80
N GLY A 17 -2.80 -6.97 -14.75
CA GLY A 17 -2.69 -7.29 -16.17
C GLY A 17 -3.54 -8.48 -16.61
N SER A 18 -4.42 -9.02 -15.76
CA SER A 18 -5.37 -10.06 -16.16
C SER A 18 -6.37 -9.54 -17.19
N ASP A 19 -6.88 -10.44 -18.04
CA ASP A 19 -7.99 -10.11 -18.92
C ASP A 19 -9.24 -9.68 -18.12
N LEU A 20 -9.93 -8.64 -18.62
CA LEU A 20 -11.08 -8.03 -17.96
C LEU A 20 -12.40 -8.27 -18.71
N SER A 21 -12.37 -8.99 -19.84
CA SER A 21 -13.51 -9.09 -20.76
C SER A 21 -14.74 -9.75 -20.14
N ALA A 22 -14.53 -10.68 -19.21
CA ALA A 22 -15.58 -11.42 -18.50
C ALA A 22 -15.94 -10.81 -17.12
N ILE A 23 -15.34 -9.69 -16.73
CA ILE A 23 -15.51 -9.09 -15.39
C ILE A 23 -16.57 -7.98 -15.43
N SER A 24 -17.49 -8.02 -14.48
CA SER A 24 -18.53 -7.00 -14.35
C SER A 24 -17.99 -5.63 -13.90
N ALA A 25 -18.70 -4.55 -14.24
CA ALA A 25 -18.31 -3.20 -13.83
C ALA A 25 -18.25 -3.02 -12.30
N ASP A 26 -19.19 -3.61 -11.55
CA ASP A 26 -19.19 -3.55 -10.07
C ASP A 26 -18.01 -4.30 -9.44
N GLU A 27 -17.63 -5.44 -10.03
CA GLU A 27 -16.43 -6.16 -9.60
C GLU A 27 -15.17 -5.36 -9.91
N LEU A 28 -15.07 -4.73 -11.10
CA LEU A 28 -13.96 -3.83 -11.43
C LEU A 28 -13.85 -2.66 -10.45
N ARG A 29 -14.97 -2.06 -10.05
CA ARG A 29 -15.01 -1.00 -9.01
C ARG A 29 -14.48 -1.51 -7.68
N SER A 30 -14.86 -2.72 -7.28
CA SER A 30 -14.40 -3.35 -6.05
C SER A 30 -12.89 -3.63 -6.09
N ARG A 31 -12.37 -4.14 -7.22
CA ARG A 31 -10.93 -4.33 -7.43
C ARG A 31 -10.15 -3.02 -7.37
N ILE A 32 -10.67 -1.95 -8.00
CA ILE A 32 -10.06 -0.61 -7.96
C ILE A 32 -9.98 -0.09 -6.52
N ALA A 33 -11.03 -0.27 -5.72
CA ALA A 33 -11.02 0.17 -4.32
C ALA A 33 -9.90 -0.50 -3.52
N LEU A 34 -9.74 -1.81 -3.66
CA LEU A 34 -8.70 -2.58 -2.98
C LEU A 34 -7.29 -2.17 -3.43
N LEU A 35 -7.09 -1.97 -4.73
CA LEU A 35 -5.81 -1.48 -5.26
C LEU A 35 -5.46 -0.07 -4.78
N ARG A 36 -6.46 0.80 -4.59
CA ARG A 36 -6.23 2.15 -4.04
C ARG A 36 -5.83 2.12 -2.57
N GLU A 37 -6.47 1.27 -1.77
CA GLU A 37 -6.06 1.04 -0.38
C GLU A 37 -4.63 0.50 -0.31
N GLU A 38 -4.28 -0.41 -1.22
CA GLU A 38 -2.94 -0.96 -1.36
C GLU A 38 -1.89 0.12 -1.67
N ILE A 39 -2.18 0.97 -2.66
CA ILE A 39 -1.31 2.09 -3.05
C ILE A 39 -1.09 3.01 -1.84
N ALA A 40 -2.16 3.41 -1.15
CA ALA A 40 -2.05 4.30 0.01
C ALA A 40 -1.17 3.71 1.12
N ARG A 41 -1.28 2.39 1.38
CA ARG A 41 -0.40 1.71 2.34
C ARG A 41 1.06 1.74 1.89
N ILE A 42 1.34 1.47 0.62
CA ILE A 42 2.71 1.46 0.09
C ILE A 42 3.31 2.87 0.14
N GLU A 43 2.55 3.90 -0.24
CA GLU A 43 2.98 5.30 -0.15
C GLU A 43 3.31 5.71 1.29
N ALA A 44 2.49 5.29 2.26
CA ALA A 44 2.76 5.55 3.68
C ALA A 44 4.06 4.90 4.16
N GLU A 45 4.34 3.67 3.73
CA GLU A 45 5.60 2.98 4.07
C GLU A 45 6.82 3.60 3.38
N ILE A 46 6.68 4.08 2.13
CA ILE A 46 7.73 4.85 1.45
C ILE A 46 8.05 6.11 2.25
N ALA A 47 7.03 6.87 2.65
CA ALA A 47 7.21 8.09 3.43
C ALA A 47 7.94 7.81 4.75
N ARG A 48 7.55 6.77 5.49
CA ARG A 48 8.25 6.35 6.73
C ARG A 48 9.72 6.02 6.51
N LYS A 49 10.03 5.32 5.41
CA LYS A 49 11.42 4.95 5.07
C LYS A 49 12.24 6.18 4.66
N ASP A 50 11.66 7.09 3.90
CA ASP A 50 12.32 8.33 3.49
C ASP A 50 12.59 9.25 4.68
N ASP A 51 11.63 9.39 5.61
CA ASP A 51 11.83 10.15 6.85
C ASP A 51 12.95 9.54 7.69
N SER A 52 13.01 8.21 7.79
CA SER A 52 14.09 7.51 8.49
C SER A 52 15.45 7.77 7.85
N LYS A 53 15.51 7.75 6.51
CA LYS A 53 16.72 8.04 5.74
C LYS A 53 17.18 9.49 5.94
N ARG A 54 16.26 10.45 5.83
CA ARG A 54 16.55 11.88 6.04
C ARG A 54 17.04 12.18 7.45
N ALA A 55 16.43 11.55 8.46
CA ALA A 55 16.89 11.63 9.83
C ALA A 55 18.33 11.14 9.94
N ALA A 56 18.63 9.94 9.41
CA ALA A 56 19.99 9.39 9.39
C ALA A 56 20.99 10.31 8.67
N ASP A 57 20.65 10.81 7.48
CA ASP A 57 21.51 11.73 6.72
C ASP A 57 21.84 13.01 7.50
N SER A 58 20.93 13.49 8.36
CA SER A 58 21.20 14.64 9.23
C SER A 58 22.14 14.32 10.40
N PHE A 59 22.18 13.06 10.85
CA PHE A 59 23.11 12.62 11.90
C PHE A 59 24.53 12.35 11.36
N PHE A 60 24.64 11.92 10.10
CA PHE A 60 25.92 11.54 9.49
C PHE A 60 26.59 12.65 8.65
N ARG A 61 26.00 13.85 8.55
CA ARG A 61 26.68 14.98 7.89
C ARG A 61 27.89 15.43 8.73
N PRO A 62 29.10 15.47 8.15
CA PRO A 62 30.26 16.00 8.85
C PRO A 62 30.03 17.48 9.11
N LYS A 63 30.15 17.90 10.38
CA LYS A 63 30.25 19.30 10.76
C LYS A 63 31.49 19.88 10.05
N VAL A 64 31.25 20.61 8.97
CA VAL A 64 32.19 21.60 8.43
C VAL A 64 31.88 22.96 9.06
#